data_AF-A0A0B7NBC9-F1
#
_entry.id   AF-A0A0B7NBC9-F1
#
_cell.length_a   1.000
_cell.length_b   1.000
_cell.length_c   1.000
_cell.angle_alpha   90.00
_cell.angle_beta   90.00
_cell.angle_gamma   90.00
#
_symmetry.space_group_name_H-M   'P 1'
#
loop_
_entity.id
_entity.type
_entity.pdbx_description
1 polymer ?
#
loop_
_entity_poly.entity_id
_entity_poly.type
_entity_poly.pdbx_seq_one_letter_code
_entity_poly.pdbx_strand_id
1 'polypeptide(L)'
;MAFRILTKTVNLAHRPALRITPPILRASYSAASTNNKAIESTAISSNSEVVAPSNLLATEKSDLLKSEKHVADEVQEDAEKKKKVKIEEPEEGYAYGAHHWNMERGSAIALIPLVSTQFIYGAHPIADGLLGVVLPYHIYMGFDSCITDYIPKRVYPRLHKLANWTLTGSTGLVMWGCYEFNTNDVGITEFFQRLFAA
;
A
#
# COMPACT_ATOMS: atom_id res chain seq x y z
N MET A 1 -20.28 -61.50 26.63
CA MET A 1 -19.56 -60.50 27.45
C MET A 1 -20.34 -59.20 27.43
N ALA A 2 -20.51 -58.52 28.57
CA ALA A 2 -21.39 -57.35 28.67
C ALA A 2 -20.63 -56.03 28.55
N PHE A 3 -21.02 -55.17 27.61
CA PHE A 3 -20.57 -53.78 27.55
C PHE A 3 -21.61 -52.87 28.21
N ARG A 4 -21.19 -52.16 29.27
CA ARG A 4 -22.04 -51.25 30.03
C ARG A 4 -22.11 -49.90 29.33
N ILE A 5 -23.33 -49.40 29.08
CA ILE A 5 -23.58 -48.07 28.54
C ILE A 5 -23.43 -47.05 29.69
N LEU A 6 -22.52 -46.10 29.56
CA LEU A 6 -22.27 -45.07 30.57
C LEU A 6 -23.01 -43.77 30.20
N THR A 7 -24.25 -43.62 30.69
CA THR A 7 -25.02 -42.37 30.53
C THR A 7 -24.44 -41.26 31.39
N LYS A 8 -23.85 -40.23 30.77
CA LYS A 8 -23.29 -39.08 31.48
C LYS A 8 -24.37 -38.01 31.70
N THR A 9 -24.67 -37.71 32.96
CA THR A 9 -25.68 -36.70 33.33
C THR A 9 -25.19 -35.29 33.04
N VAL A 10 -26.02 -34.48 32.36
CA VAL A 10 -25.74 -33.06 32.11
C VAL A 10 -26.11 -32.26 33.36
N ASN A 11 -25.11 -31.66 34.00
CA ASN A 11 -25.31 -30.83 35.20
C ASN A 11 -25.58 -29.38 34.78
N LEU A 12 -26.75 -28.85 35.13
CA LEU A 12 -27.24 -27.55 34.63
C LEU A 12 -26.68 -26.39 35.48
N ALA A 13 -25.41 -26.05 35.25
CA ALA A 13 -24.75 -24.95 35.96
C ALA A 13 -25.35 -23.58 35.59
N HIS A 14 -25.71 -22.82 36.63
CA HIS A 14 -26.31 -21.48 36.54
C HIS A 14 -25.38 -20.50 35.80
N ARG A 15 -25.88 -19.84 34.74
CA ARG A 15 -25.14 -18.78 34.03
C ARG A 15 -25.47 -17.41 34.62
N PRO A 16 -24.49 -16.59 35.05
CA PRO A 16 -24.76 -15.20 35.41
C PRO A 16 -25.15 -14.39 34.18
N ALA A 17 -26.14 -13.51 34.33
CA ALA A 17 -26.60 -12.65 33.24
C ALA A 17 -25.52 -11.65 32.82
N LEU A 18 -25.18 -11.63 31.52
CA LEU A 18 -24.29 -10.62 30.95
C LEU A 18 -24.99 -9.26 30.97
N ARG A 19 -24.53 -8.34 31.81
CA ARG A 19 -24.92 -6.93 31.77
C ARG A 19 -24.39 -6.29 30.49
N ILE A 20 -25.29 -6.00 29.55
CA ILE A 20 -24.99 -5.22 28.35
C ILE A 20 -24.88 -3.74 28.76
N THR A 21 -23.66 -3.22 28.87
CA THR A 21 -23.43 -1.77 28.90
C THR A 21 -23.56 -1.21 27.48
N PRO A 22 -24.39 -0.16 27.25
CA PRO A 22 -24.49 0.45 25.93
C PRO A 22 -23.17 1.13 25.53
N PRO A 23 -22.81 1.16 24.23
CA PRO A 23 -21.63 1.87 23.77
C PRO A 23 -21.80 3.37 24.01
N ILE A 24 -20.83 3.97 24.70
CA ILE A 24 -20.72 5.42 24.85
C ILE A 24 -20.64 6.05 23.45
N LEU A 25 -21.42 7.12 23.24
CA LEU A 25 -21.44 7.92 22.02
C LEU A 25 -20.00 8.18 21.52
N ARG A 26 -19.62 7.60 20.38
CA ARG A 26 -18.40 8.00 19.69
C ARG A 26 -18.54 9.46 19.27
N ALA A 27 -17.64 10.30 19.77
CA ALA A 27 -17.57 11.70 19.37
C ALA A 27 -17.41 11.83 17.86
N SER A 28 -18.11 12.79 17.27
CA SER A 28 -18.04 13.10 15.84
C SER A 28 -16.61 13.39 15.42
N TYR A 29 -16.19 12.76 14.33
CA TYR A 29 -14.92 12.97 13.65
C TYR A 29 -14.74 14.45 13.28
N SER A 30 -13.82 15.13 13.95
CA SER A 30 -13.45 16.51 13.62
C SER A 30 -12.41 16.51 12.49
N ALA A 31 -12.84 16.91 11.29
CA ALA A 31 -11.98 17.04 10.12
C ALA A 31 -11.74 18.52 9.80
N ALA A 32 -10.61 19.08 10.25
CA ALA A 32 -9.94 20.25 9.68
C ALA A 32 -8.65 20.59 10.43
N SER A 33 -7.51 20.62 9.73
CA SER A 33 -6.48 21.68 9.88
C SER A 33 -5.39 21.51 8.82
N THR A 34 -5.57 22.18 7.68
CA THR A 34 -4.53 22.36 6.66
C THR A 34 -3.55 23.43 7.14
N ASN A 35 -2.34 23.04 7.53
CA ASN A 35 -1.32 23.98 8.00
C ASN A 35 -0.57 24.64 6.82
N ASN A 36 -1.20 25.64 6.19
CA ASN A 36 -0.53 26.55 5.28
C ASN A 36 0.19 27.63 6.09
N LYS A 37 1.50 27.47 6.32
CA LYS A 37 2.31 28.51 6.96
C LYS A 37 2.67 29.56 5.91
N ALA A 38 2.11 30.76 6.07
CA ALA A 38 2.20 31.84 5.09
C ALA A 38 3.64 32.32 4.82
N ILE A 39 3.82 32.83 3.60
CA ILE A 39 5.04 33.49 3.10
C ILE A 39 4.74 35.00 3.06
N GLU A 40 5.65 35.81 3.64
CA GLU A 40 5.87 37.28 3.54
C GLU A 40 6.38 37.79 4.92
N SER A 41 7.32 38.74 5.05
CA SER A 41 8.14 39.44 4.06
C SER A 41 9.42 40.03 4.71
N THR A 42 10.44 40.30 3.87
CA THR A 42 11.54 41.30 4.02
C THR A 42 12.41 41.41 5.29
N ALA A 43 13.74 41.21 5.14
CA ALA A 43 14.79 42.22 5.44
C ALA A 43 16.18 41.75 4.96
N ILE A 44 17.04 42.69 4.54
CA ILE A 44 18.40 42.46 3.99
C ILE A 44 19.45 43.02 4.97
N SER A 45 20.58 42.32 5.17
CA SER A 45 21.87 42.95 5.56
C SER A 45 23.07 42.06 5.23
N SER A 46 24.28 42.63 5.17
CA SER A 46 25.46 42.13 4.43
C SER A 46 26.76 42.05 5.26
N ASN A 47 27.80 41.46 4.66
CA ASN A 47 29.25 41.48 5.04
C ASN A 47 29.67 40.56 6.21
N SER A 48 30.90 39.99 6.28
CA SER A 48 32.05 39.90 5.34
C SER A 48 33.02 38.74 5.70
N GLU A 49 34.02 38.53 4.85
CA GLU A 49 35.11 37.52 4.85
C GLU A 49 36.07 37.48 6.07
N VAL A 50 36.72 36.32 6.31
CA VAL A 50 38.13 36.11 6.78
C VAL A 50 38.54 34.66 6.37
N VAL A 51 39.28 34.40 5.28
CA VAL A 51 40.77 34.33 5.10
C VAL A 51 41.45 33.03 5.62
N ALA A 52 42.22 32.37 4.72
CA ALA A 52 43.22 31.29 4.94
C ALA A 52 44.64 31.83 4.54
N PRO A 53 45.74 31.06 4.29
CA PRO A 53 46.09 29.64 4.51
C PRO A 53 47.53 29.44 5.13
N SER A 54 48.07 28.20 5.21
CA SER A 54 49.52 27.90 4.96
C SER A 54 49.91 26.40 4.99
N ASN A 55 50.46 25.90 3.87
CA ASN A 55 51.71 25.12 3.62
C ASN A 55 52.20 23.96 4.55
N LEU A 56 53.00 22.94 4.13
CA LEU A 56 53.31 22.29 2.82
C LEU A 56 54.30 21.09 3.03
N LEU A 57 54.04 19.93 2.40
CA LEU A 57 54.99 18.88 1.89
C LEU A 57 55.78 17.89 2.81
N ALA A 58 55.67 16.58 2.44
CA ALA A 58 56.56 15.39 2.60
C ALA A 58 57.26 15.12 3.96
N THR A 59 57.43 13.88 4.47
CA THR A 59 57.62 12.53 3.86
C THR A 59 57.06 11.49 4.88
N GLU A 60 56.91 10.18 4.72
CA GLU A 60 57.40 9.14 3.78
C GLU A 60 56.35 8.01 3.62
N LYS A 61 56.69 6.91 2.95
CA LYS A 61 56.05 5.58 3.02
C LYS A 61 57.13 4.50 3.22
N SER A 62 57.07 3.72 4.30
CA SER A 62 57.97 2.56 4.48
C SER A 62 57.45 1.49 5.46
N ASP A 63 57.08 1.83 6.70
CA ASP A 63 56.99 0.83 7.79
C ASP A 63 55.57 0.30 8.17
N LEU A 64 54.60 0.37 7.25
CA LEU A 64 53.34 -0.38 7.37
C LEU A 64 53.54 -1.88 7.02
N LEU A 65 54.34 -2.65 7.80
CA LEU A 65 54.47 -4.09 7.53
C LEU A 65 54.93 -5.06 8.65
N LYS A 66 54.73 -4.77 9.96
CA LYS A 66 54.85 -5.89 10.95
C LYS A 66 54.13 -5.88 12.31
N SER A 67 53.58 -4.78 12.84
CA SER A 67 53.04 -4.78 14.22
C SER A 67 51.51 -4.74 14.36
N GLU A 68 50.76 -4.25 13.38
CA GLU A 68 49.30 -4.01 13.54
C GLU A 68 48.41 -5.25 13.31
N LYS A 69 49.00 -6.42 13.05
CA LYS A 69 48.25 -7.68 12.93
C LYS A 69 47.72 -8.24 14.26
N HIS A 70 48.05 -7.63 15.40
CA HIS A 70 47.70 -8.16 16.72
C HIS A 70 46.72 -7.27 17.52
N VAL A 71 46.25 -6.16 16.92
CA VAL A 71 45.22 -5.25 17.48
C VAL A 71 43.91 -5.33 16.67
N ALA A 72 43.96 -5.87 15.45
CA ALA A 72 42.78 -6.01 14.58
C ALA A 72 41.72 -7.00 15.12
N ASP A 73 42.12 -8.03 15.86
CA ASP A 73 41.23 -9.12 16.24
C ASP A 73 40.21 -8.76 17.35
N GLU A 74 40.49 -7.78 18.22
CA GLU A 74 39.52 -7.31 19.23
C GLU A 74 38.53 -6.27 18.70
N VAL A 75 38.86 -5.55 17.61
CA VAL A 75 37.95 -4.55 17.00
C VAL A 75 36.86 -5.21 16.14
N GLN A 76 36.97 -6.51 15.87
CA GLN A 76 36.21 -7.16 14.80
C GLN A 76 34.94 -7.91 15.27
N GLU A 77 34.79 -8.25 16.56
CA GLU A 77 33.50 -8.80 17.09
C GLU A 77 32.43 -7.72 17.29
N ASP A 78 32.82 -6.50 17.68
CA ASP A 78 31.88 -5.40 17.97
C ASP A 78 31.16 -4.89 16.72
N ALA A 79 31.80 -5.03 15.55
CA ALA A 79 31.23 -4.66 14.26
C ALA A 79 30.12 -5.63 13.80
N GLU A 80 30.27 -6.95 14.01
CA GLU A 80 29.24 -7.92 13.61
C GLU A 80 28.01 -7.90 14.52
N LYS A 81 28.10 -7.41 15.76
CA LYS A 81 26.89 -7.22 16.61
C LYS A 81 25.90 -6.18 16.07
N LYS A 82 26.30 -5.32 15.12
CA LYS A 82 25.37 -4.45 14.38
C LYS A 82 24.57 -5.18 13.29
N LYS A 83 24.86 -6.45 13.01
CA LYS A 83 24.15 -7.34 12.06
C LYS A 83 22.78 -7.84 12.57
N LYS A 84 22.11 -7.09 13.45
CA LYS A 84 20.71 -7.35 13.82
C LYS A 84 19.95 -6.14 14.33
N VAL A 85 20.14 -4.97 13.71
CA VAL A 85 19.06 -3.98 13.67
C VAL A 85 17.91 -4.67 12.93
N LYS A 86 16.95 -5.21 13.69
CA LYS A 86 15.68 -5.68 13.20
C LYS A 86 15.06 -4.49 12.49
N ILE A 87 15.05 -4.53 11.15
CA ILE A 87 14.18 -3.67 10.36
C ILE A 87 12.79 -4.08 10.80
N GLU A 88 12.20 -3.29 11.69
CA GLU A 88 10.80 -3.42 12.01
C GLU A 88 10.09 -3.00 10.72
N GLU A 89 9.54 -3.98 10.00
CA GLU A 89 8.60 -3.68 8.91
C GLU A 89 7.59 -2.70 9.51
N PRO A 90 7.43 -1.49 8.93
CA PRO A 90 6.56 -0.49 9.50
C PRO A 90 5.18 -1.11 9.65
N GLU A 91 4.67 -1.21 10.88
CA GLU A 91 3.32 -1.72 11.09
C GLU A 91 2.37 -0.94 10.17
N GLU A 92 1.58 -1.67 9.38
CA GLU A 92 0.61 -1.11 8.45
C GLU A 92 -0.48 -0.40 9.25
N GLY A 93 -0.17 0.84 9.65
CA GLY A 93 -0.98 1.61 10.57
C GLY A 93 -2.34 1.95 9.97
N TYR A 94 -3.26 2.42 10.83
CA TYR A 94 -4.63 2.81 10.46
C TYR A 94 -4.74 3.64 9.17
N ALA A 95 -3.74 4.50 8.88
CA ALA A 95 -3.66 5.29 7.67
C ALA A 95 -3.70 4.46 6.37
N TYR A 96 -3.10 3.26 6.33
CA TYR A 96 -3.09 2.40 5.14
C TYR A 96 -4.50 1.88 4.82
N GLY A 97 -5.16 1.26 5.79
CA GLY A 97 -6.54 0.80 5.64
C GLY A 97 -7.54 1.93 5.36
N ALA A 98 -7.34 3.11 5.96
CA ALA A 98 -8.14 4.29 5.66
C ALA A 98 -7.95 4.78 4.21
N HIS A 99 -6.71 4.73 3.68
CA HIS A 99 -6.45 5.10 2.29
C HIS A 99 -7.11 4.11 1.32
N HIS A 100 -6.92 2.80 1.53
CA HIS A 100 -7.56 1.75 0.73
C HIS A 100 -9.08 1.92 0.71
N TRP A 101 -9.68 2.11 1.89
CA TRP A 101 -11.12 2.28 2.01
C TRP A 101 -11.65 3.51 1.26
N ASN A 102 -10.91 4.63 1.31
CA ASN A 102 -11.24 5.86 0.59
C ASN A 102 -11.08 5.70 -0.94
N MET A 103 -10.02 5.03 -1.41
CA MET A 103 -9.78 4.81 -2.85
C MET A 103 -10.84 3.93 -3.50
N GLU A 104 -11.20 2.81 -2.86
CA GLU A 104 -12.28 1.94 -3.31
C GLU A 104 -13.61 2.71 -3.45
N ARG A 105 -13.98 3.50 -2.43
CA ARG A 105 -15.21 4.31 -2.43
C ARG A 105 -15.15 5.45 -3.45
N GLY A 106 -14.01 6.11 -3.61
CA GLY A 106 -13.79 7.12 -4.64
C GLY A 106 -13.96 6.57 -6.06
N SER A 107 -13.37 5.40 -6.35
CA SER A 107 -13.52 4.75 -7.66
C SER A 107 -14.96 4.29 -7.94
N ALA A 108 -15.66 3.75 -6.94
CA ALA A 108 -17.06 3.37 -7.08
C ALA A 108 -17.96 4.59 -7.37
N ILE A 109 -17.74 5.70 -6.66
CA ILE A 109 -18.47 6.96 -6.90
C ILE A 109 -18.15 7.54 -8.29
N ALA A 110 -16.89 7.45 -8.75
CA ALA A 110 -16.47 7.91 -10.07
C ALA A 110 -17.05 7.09 -11.23
N LEU A 111 -17.31 5.79 -11.03
CA LEU A 111 -17.94 4.95 -12.05
C LEU A 111 -19.40 5.31 -12.34
N ILE A 112 -20.16 5.77 -11.33
CA ILE A 112 -21.59 6.12 -11.50
C ILE A 112 -21.81 7.17 -12.60
N PRO A 113 -21.16 8.35 -12.60
CA PRO A 113 -21.31 9.33 -13.67
C PRO A 113 -20.68 8.85 -14.99
N LEU A 114 -19.52 8.17 -14.97
CA LEU A 114 -18.87 7.68 -16.20
C LEU A 114 -19.76 6.68 -16.96
N VAL A 115 -20.39 5.74 -16.26
CA VAL A 115 -21.33 4.80 -16.88
C VAL A 115 -22.59 5.52 -17.35
N SER A 116 -23.10 6.46 -16.55
CA SER A 116 -24.28 7.26 -16.88
C SER A 116 -24.08 8.15 -18.11
N THR A 117 -22.88 8.74 -18.30
CA THR A 117 -22.60 9.55 -19.51
C THR A 117 -22.65 8.71 -20.77
N GLN A 118 -22.19 7.45 -20.76
CA GLN A 118 -22.15 6.68 -22.01
C GLN A 118 -23.54 6.20 -22.43
N PHE A 119 -24.42 5.95 -21.46
CA PHE A 119 -25.82 5.65 -21.75
C PHE A 119 -26.62 6.85 -22.29
N ILE A 120 -26.23 8.08 -21.95
CA ILE A 120 -26.93 9.31 -22.38
C ILE A 120 -26.34 9.87 -23.68
N TYR A 121 -25.02 9.98 -23.78
CA TYR A 121 -24.32 10.61 -24.90
C TYR A 121 -23.85 9.60 -25.97
N GLY A 122 -23.92 8.29 -25.69
CA GLY A 122 -23.42 7.25 -26.58
C GLY A 122 -21.90 7.12 -26.52
N ALA A 123 -21.30 6.73 -27.64
CA ALA A 123 -19.86 6.52 -27.72
C ALA A 123 -19.11 7.86 -27.81
N HIS A 124 -18.27 8.14 -26.82
CA HIS A 124 -17.48 9.36 -26.76
C HIS A 124 -16.03 9.06 -26.31
N PRO A 125 -15.01 9.30 -27.15
CA PRO A 125 -13.67 8.73 -26.95
C PRO A 125 -12.99 9.13 -25.65
N ILE A 126 -13.17 10.38 -25.18
CA ILE A 126 -12.62 10.82 -23.88
C ILE A 126 -13.27 10.06 -22.72
N ALA A 127 -14.59 9.87 -22.77
CA ALA A 127 -15.32 9.24 -21.70
C ALA A 127 -15.08 7.72 -21.70
N ASP A 128 -14.91 7.13 -22.88
CA ASP A 128 -14.54 5.72 -23.08
C ASP A 128 -13.10 5.43 -22.62
N GLY A 129 -12.16 6.35 -22.90
CA GLY A 129 -10.80 6.31 -22.36
C GLY A 129 -10.77 6.37 -20.82
N LEU A 130 -11.58 7.25 -20.21
CA LEU A 130 -11.73 7.32 -18.76
C LEU A 130 -12.36 6.04 -18.19
N LEU A 131 -13.39 5.49 -18.85
CA LEU A 131 -14.00 4.21 -18.47
C LEU A 131 -12.96 3.08 -18.50
N GLY A 132 -12.15 3.03 -19.57
CA GLY A 132 -11.06 2.07 -19.76
C GLY A 132 -9.92 2.14 -18.74
N VAL A 133 -9.83 3.19 -17.92
CA VAL A 133 -8.87 3.32 -16.81
C VAL A 133 -9.54 3.12 -15.46
N VAL A 134 -10.67 3.79 -15.20
CA VAL A 134 -11.34 3.78 -13.88
C VAL A 134 -11.98 2.42 -13.60
N LEU A 135 -12.52 1.73 -14.61
CA LEU A 135 -13.16 0.43 -14.43
C LEU A 135 -12.14 -0.69 -14.08
N PRO A 136 -11.02 -0.87 -14.80
CA PRO A 136 -9.98 -1.81 -14.38
C PRO A 136 -9.35 -1.47 -13.02
N TYR A 137 -9.22 -0.18 -12.67
CA TYR A 137 -8.70 0.24 -11.37
C TYR A 137 -9.64 -0.11 -10.20
N HIS A 138 -10.96 0.08 -10.37
CA HIS A 138 -11.95 -0.35 -9.39
C HIS A 138 -11.92 -1.88 -9.19
N ILE A 139 -11.86 -2.63 -10.30
CA ILE A 139 -11.77 -4.10 -10.30
C ILE A 139 -10.49 -4.58 -9.60
N TYR A 140 -9.36 -3.91 -9.79
CA TYR A 140 -8.09 -4.22 -9.13
C TYR A 140 -8.21 -4.17 -7.60
N MET A 141 -8.77 -3.10 -7.03
CA MET A 141 -8.93 -2.99 -5.56
C MET A 141 -9.93 -4.01 -4.99
N GLY A 142 -10.98 -4.34 -5.76
CA GLY A 142 -11.91 -5.42 -5.41
C GLY A 142 -11.20 -6.78 -5.33
N PHE A 143 -10.40 -7.13 -6.34
CA PHE A 143 -9.65 -8.39 -6.34
C PHE A 143 -8.52 -8.43 -5.31
N ASP A 144 -7.84 -7.33 -5.03
CA ASP A 144 -6.81 -7.26 -3.98
C ASP A 144 -7.40 -7.58 -2.59
N SER A 145 -8.61 -7.08 -2.33
CA SER A 145 -9.39 -7.40 -1.14
C SER A 145 -9.78 -8.89 -1.11
N CYS A 146 -10.26 -9.45 -2.24
CA CYS A 146 -10.55 -10.89 -2.34
C CYS A 146 -9.31 -11.79 -2.15
N ILE A 147 -8.14 -11.41 -2.66
CA ILE A 147 -6.90 -12.17 -2.47
C ILE A 147 -6.49 -12.16 -0.99
N THR A 148 -6.61 -11.01 -0.33
CA THR A 148 -6.29 -10.85 1.09
C THR A 148 -7.18 -11.74 1.97
N ASP A 149 -8.48 -11.79 1.70
CA ASP A 149 -9.45 -12.59 2.46
C ASP A 149 -9.29 -14.11 2.24
N TYR A 150 -9.10 -14.55 0.98
CA TYR A 150 -9.15 -15.98 0.63
C TYR A 150 -7.78 -16.66 0.49
N ILE A 151 -6.68 -15.92 0.28
CA ILE A 151 -5.34 -16.49 0.06
C ILE A 151 -4.35 -15.98 1.13
N PRO A 152 -4.54 -16.31 2.42
CA PRO A 152 -3.75 -15.72 3.50
C PRO A 152 -2.25 -16.00 3.37
N LYS A 153 -1.44 -14.92 3.35
CA LYS A 153 0.05 -14.91 3.29
C LYS A 153 0.71 -15.90 4.26
N ARG A 154 0.09 -16.13 5.44
CA ARG A 154 0.55 -17.07 6.48
C ARG A 154 0.50 -18.55 6.06
N VAL A 155 -0.48 -18.95 5.26
CA VAL A 155 -0.68 -20.37 4.85
C VAL A 155 -0.09 -20.62 3.48
N TYR A 156 -0.28 -19.70 2.54
CA TYR A 156 0.12 -19.88 1.14
C TYR A 156 1.05 -18.75 0.64
N PRO A 157 2.26 -18.58 1.23
CA PRO A 157 3.15 -17.45 0.92
C PRO A 157 3.63 -17.40 -0.53
N ARG A 158 3.70 -18.54 -1.23
CA ARG A 158 4.02 -18.59 -2.67
C ARG A 158 2.83 -18.19 -3.53
N LEU A 159 1.64 -18.71 -3.22
CA LEU A 159 0.43 -18.47 -4.00
C LEU A 159 -0.06 -17.02 -3.84
N HIS A 160 -0.01 -16.45 -2.63
CA HIS A 160 -0.32 -15.03 -2.42
C HIS A 160 0.61 -14.11 -3.23
N LYS A 161 1.93 -14.39 -3.25
CA LYS A 161 2.86 -13.61 -4.10
C LYS A 161 2.53 -13.75 -5.58
N LEU A 162 2.24 -14.97 -6.05
CA LEU A 162 1.84 -15.21 -7.44
C LEU A 162 0.55 -14.47 -7.78
N ALA A 163 -0.48 -14.58 -6.93
CA ALA A 163 -1.77 -13.94 -7.10
C ALA A 163 -1.65 -12.42 -7.26
N ASN A 164 -0.91 -11.75 -6.36
CA ASN A 164 -0.70 -10.30 -6.44
C ASN A 164 0.07 -9.92 -7.73
N TRP A 165 1.12 -10.66 -8.10
CA TRP A 165 1.84 -10.42 -9.36
C TRP A 165 0.96 -10.63 -10.60
N THR A 166 0.12 -11.66 -10.62
CA THR A 166 -0.83 -11.88 -11.72
C THR A 166 -1.93 -10.84 -11.74
N LEU A 167 -2.38 -10.32 -10.59
CA LEU A 167 -3.37 -9.27 -10.51
C LEU A 167 -2.80 -7.96 -11.08
N THR A 168 -1.66 -7.48 -10.58
CA THR A 168 -1.01 -6.27 -11.10
C THR A 168 -0.66 -6.40 -12.59
N GLY A 169 -0.13 -7.56 -13.02
CA GLY A 169 0.22 -7.81 -14.42
C GLY A 169 -1.00 -7.85 -15.35
N SER A 170 -2.09 -8.51 -14.94
CA SER A 170 -3.32 -8.58 -15.72
C SER A 170 -4.06 -7.23 -15.76
N THR A 171 -4.14 -6.48 -14.66
CA THR A 171 -4.70 -5.11 -14.66
C THR A 171 -3.90 -4.19 -15.57
N GLY A 172 -2.56 -4.25 -15.55
CA GLY A 172 -1.72 -3.48 -16.46
C GLY A 172 -1.96 -3.82 -17.93
N LEU A 173 -2.07 -5.12 -18.25
CA LEU A 173 -2.37 -5.61 -19.60
C LEU A 173 -3.78 -5.22 -20.06
N VAL A 174 -4.79 -5.28 -19.18
CA VAL A 174 -6.16 -4.84 -19.47
C VAL A 174 -6.20 -3.33 -19.72
N MET A 175 -5.52 -2.53 -18.89
CA MET A 175 -5.49 -1.07 -19.05
C MET A 175 -4.76 -0.66 -20.34
N TRP A 176 -3.67 -1.35 -20.71
CA TRP A 176 -3.04 -1.21 -22.02
C TRP A 176 -3.98 -1.61 -23.17
N GLY A 177 -4.68 -2.73 -23.04
CA GLY A 177 -5.68 -3.18 -24.01
C GLY A 177 -6.80 -2.15 -24.22
N CYS A 178 -7.34 -1.57 -23.14
CA CYS A 178 -8.32 -0.48 -23.21
C CYS A 178 -7.76 0.77 -23.90
N TYR A 179 -6.48 1.12 -23.68
CA TYR A 179 -5.84 2.24 -24.36
C TYR A 179 -5.71 2.01 -25.86
N GLU A 180 -5.20 0.84 -26.27
CA GLU A 180 -5.10 0.43 -27.68
C GLU A 180 -6.48 0.40 -28.35
N PHE A 181 -7.48 -0.20 -27.70
CA PHE A 181 -8.82 -0.35 -28.23
C PHE A 181 -9.58 0.99 -28.41
N ASN A 182 -9.26 2.00 -27.60
CA ASN A 182 -9.81 3.35 -27.72
C ASN A 182 -9.01 4.27 -28.66
N THR A 183 -7.79 3.88 -29.06
CA THR A 183 -6.90 4.73 -29.90
C THR A 183 -6.77 4.22 -31.33
N ASN A 184 -6.68 2.90 -31.51
CA ASN A 184 -6.41 2.23 -32.79
C ASN A 184 -7.57 1.35 -33.28
N ASP A 185 -8.63 1.19 -32.48
CA ASP A 185 -9.84 0.42 -32.82
C ASP A 185 -11.11 1.28 -32.56
N VAL A 186 -12.26 0.64 -32.62
CA VAL A 186 -13.62 1.20 -32.56
C VAL A 186 -14.00 1.84 -31.22
N GLY A 187 -13.30 1.54 -30.13
CA GLY A 187 -13.65 1.97 -28.76
C GLY A 187 -14.62 1.02 -28.06
N ILE A 188 -14.51 0.93 -26.72
CA ILE A 188 -15.20 -0.08 -25.91
C ILE A 188 -16.73 0.08 -25.99
N THR A 189 -17.21 1.33 -25.97
CA THR A 189 -18.64 1.66 -26.02
C THR A 189 -19.29 1.35 -27.37
N GLU A 190 -18.66 1.72 -28.49
CA GLU A 190 -19.15 1.32 -29.83
C GLU A 190 -19.09 -0.20 -30.03
N PHE A 191 -18.02 -0.86 -29.54
CA PHE A 191 -17.93 -2.31 -29.60
C PHE A 191 -19.09 -2.99 -28.86
N PHE A 192 -19.43 -2.54 -27.65
CA PHE A 192 -20.61 -3.04 -26.95
C PHE A 192 -21.92 -2.78 -27.71
N GLN A 193 -22.09 -1.60 -28.32
CA GLN A 193 -23.27 -1.33 -29.16
C GLN A 193 -23.38 -2.31 -30.33
N ARG A 194 -22.28 -2.56 -31.04
CA ARG A 194 -22.23 -3.52 -32.16
C ARG A 194 -22.43 -4.96 -31.69
N LEU A 195 -21.92 -5.34 -30.52
CA LEU A 195 -22.07 -6.67 -29.92
C LEU A 195 -23.52 -6.95 -29.49
N PHE A 196 -24.26 -5.95 -29.01
CA PHE A 196 -25.67 -6.09 -28.62
C PHE A 196 -26.66 -5.85 -29.77
N ALA A 197 -26.21 -5.31 -30.91
CA ALA A 197 -27.03 -5.09 -32.10
C ALA A 197 -26.89 -6.20 -33.17
N ALA A 198 -26.03 -7.20 -32.92
CA ALA A 198 -25.81 -8.38 -33.74
C ALA A 198 -26.77 -9.54 -33.39
#